data_AF-A0A849L4H3-F1
#
_entry.id   AF-A0A849L4H3-F1
#
_cell.length_a   1.000
_cell.length_b   1.000
_cell.length_c   1.000
_cell.angle_alpha   90.00
_cell.angle_beta   90.00
_cell.angle_gamma   90.00
#
_symmetry.space_group_name_H-M   'P 1'
#
loop_
_entity.id
_entity.type
_entity.pdbx_description
1 polymer ?
#
loop_
_entity_poly.entity_id
_entity_poly.type
_entity_poly.pdbx_seq_one_letter_code
_entity_poly.pdbx_strand_id
1 'polypeptide(L)'
;MSLHRAEISWRLEGDFASGRFSRAHRWRFDGGLDMPASASPAVMPSPMSDPQAVDPEEAFVAAIASCHMMSFLHVARLEGVAVTTYHDAAVGRMARLGPGRHWVERVDLNIRAEFEGAAPDPARQEAMHAAAHALCFIANSVKSEIVVNLI
;
A
#
# COMPACT_ATOMS: atom_id res chain seq x y z
N MET A 1 -4.68 -6.10 22.27
CA MET A 1 -4.71 -4.82 21.53
C MET A 1 -3.27 -4.38 21.34
N SER A 2 -2.82 -4.20 20.10
CA SER A 2 -1.51 -3.63 19.76
C SER A 2 -1.67 -2.15 19.42
N LEU A 3 -0.61 -1.37 19.62
CA LEU A 3 -0.51 0.02 19.19
C LEU A 3 0.60 0.12 18.15
N HIS A 4 0.33 0.81 17.04
CA HIS A 4 1.29 1.05 15.96
C HIS A 4 1.54 2.56 15.86
N ARG A 5 2.81 2.99 15.89
CA ARG A 5 3.19 4.41 15.97
C ARG A 5 3.99 4.84 14.75
N ALA A 6 3.67 6.02 14.24
CA ALA A 6 4.47 6.73 13.25
C ALA A 6 4.62 8.19 13.69
N GLU A 7 5.84 8.71 13.66
CA GLU A 7 6.16 10.11 13.91
C GLU A 7 6.46 10.80 12.58
N ILE A 8 5.81 11.93 12.34
CA ILE A 8 5.93 12.70 11.10
C ILE A 8 6.57 14.03 11.44
N SER A 9 7.70 14.35 10.81
CA SER A 9 8.39 15.63 11.04
C SER A 9 8.69 16.34 9.73
N TRP A 10 8.26 17.60 9.66
CA TRP A 10 8.47 18.51 8.54
C TRP A 10 9.10 19.80 9.05
N ARG A 11 9.99 20.39 8.24
CA ARG A 11 10.60 21.68 8.51
C ARG A 11 10.48 22.54 7.26
N LEU A 12 10.17 23.83 7.45
CA LEU A 12 10.05 24.77 6.35
C LEU A 12 11.38 24.92 5.60
N GLU A 13 11.33 24.66 4.30
CA GLU A 13 12.34 25.01 3.32
C GLU A 13 11.66 25.75 2.16
N GLY A 14 12.07 26.99 1.89
CA GLY A 14 11.40 27.88 0.93
C GLY A 14 10.47 28.89 1.61
N ASP A 15 9.49 29.38 0.85
CA ASP A 15 8.58 30.44 1.28
C ASP A 15 7.15 29.90 1.46
N PHE A 16 6.73 29.85 2.73
CA PHE A 16 5.42 29.35 3.10
C PHE A 16 4.27 30.22 2.56
N ALA A 17 4.42 31.54 2.62
CA ALA A 17 3.33 32.47 2.29
C ALA A 17 2.97 32.45 0.81
N SER A 18 3.95 32.24 -0.06
CA SER A 18 3.71 32.09 -1.51
C SER A 18 3.37 30.65 -1.93
N GLY A 19 3.37 29.69 -1.00
CA GLY A 19 3.17 28.27 -1.29
C GLY A 19 4.38 27.59 -1.94
N ARG A 20 5.48 28.32 -2.20
CA ARG A 20 6.72 27.81 -2.81
C ARG A 20 7.67 27.25 -1.74
N PHE A 21 7.29 26.14 -1.14
CA PHE A 21 8.07 25.43 -0.13
C PHE A 21 8.13 23.93 -0.40
N SER A 22 9.15 23.26 0.13
CA SER A 22 9.32 21.82 0.01
C SER A 22 8.27 21.06 0.83
N ARG A 23 7.69 20.01 0.23
CA ARG A 23 6.84 19.01 0.93
C ARG A 23 7.65 17.81 1.42
N ALA A 24 8.97 17.79 1.20
CA ALA A 24 9.84 16.75 1.75
C ALA A 24 9.80 16.77 3.28
N HIS A 25 9.66 15.59 3.87
CA HIS A 25 9.53 15.38 5.31
C HIS A 25 10.01 13.96 5.67
N ARG A 26 9.92 13.59 6.96
CA ARG A 26 10.41 12.31 7.48
C ARG A 26 9.31 11.54 8.19
N TRP A 27 9.25 10.23 7.95
CA TRP A 27 8.44 9.27 8.71
C TRP A 27 9.35 8.40 9.56
N ARG A 28 9.15 8.40 10.87
CA ARG A 28 9.90 7.58 11.83
C ARG A 28 8.99 6.57 12.50
N PHE A 29 9.44 5.32 12.57
CA PHE A 29 8.71 4.22 13.19
C PHE A 29 9.40 3.75 14.47
N ASP A 30 8.66 3.03 15.30
CA ASP A 30 9.08 2.54 16.62
C ASP A 30 10.32 1.63 16.59
N GLY A 31 10.51 0.88 15.51
CA GLY A 31 11.72 0.08 15.27
C GLY A 31 12.97 0.88 14.89
N GLY A 32 12.89 2.21 14.81
CA GLY A 32 14.00 3.10 14.48
C GLY A 32 14.19 3.39 12.98
N LEU A 33 13.38 2.77 12.11
CA LEU A 33 13.35 3.11 10.67
C LEU A 33 12.94 4.58 10.49
N ASP A 34 13.69 5.29 9.67
CA ASP A 34 13.46 6.70 9.36
C ASP A 34 13.56 6.92 7.84
N MET A 35 12.41 7.19 7.22
CA MET A 35 12.19 7.15 5.78
C MET A 35 11.87 8.54 5.22
N PRO A 36 12.46 8.95 4.08
CA PRO A 36 12.07 10.18 3.40
C PRO A 36 10.66 10.03 2.83
N ALA A 37 9.84 11.06 3.03
CA ALA A 37 8.49 11.15 2.50
C ALA A 37 8.24 12.52 1.84
N SER A 38 7.29 12.59 0.92
CA SER A 38 6.92 13.82 0.21
C SER A 38 5.43 13.80 -0.16
N ALA A 39 4.92 14.92 -0.66
CA ALA A 39 3.71 14.88 -1.48
C ALA A 39 3.98 14.19 -2.82
N SER A 40 2.97 13.53 -3.36
CA SER A 40 3.04 12.89 -4.68
C SER A 40 3.36 13.90 -5.78
N PRO A 41 4.30 13.61 -6.70
CA PRO A 41 4.58 14.44 -7.87
C PRO A 41 3.35 14.68 -8.77
N ALA A 42 2.36 13.78 -8.72
CA ALA A 42 1.11 13.90 -9.47
C ALA A 42 0.21 15.05 -8.95
N VAL A 43 0.34 15.41 -7.67
CA VAL A 43 -0.45 16.46 -7.01
C VAL A 43 0.38 17.74 -6.82
N MET A 44 1.68 17.60 -6.55
CA MET A 44 2.59 18.70 -6.32
C MET A 44 3.82 18.51 -7.21
N PRO A 45 4.06 19.37 -8.21
CA PRO A 45 5.19 19.18 -9.11
C PRO A 45 6.53 19.53 -8.46
N SER A 46 7.59 18.91 -8.96
CA SER A 46 8.98 19.30 -8.65
C SER A 46 9.22 20.79 -8.98
N PRO A 47 9.98 21.53 -8.15
CA PRO A 47 10.81 21.05 -7.03
C PRO A 47 10.11 21.05 -5.66
N MET A 48 8.78 21.22 -5.60
CA MET A 48 8.06 21.26 -4.31
C MET A 48 7.76 19.88 -3.74
N SER A 49 7.87 18.82 -4.56
CA SER A 49 7.88 17.41 -4.16
C SER A 49 9.27 16.81 -4.38
N ASP A 50 9.60 15.80 -3.58
CA ASP A 50 10.72 14.89 -3.84
C ASP A 50 10.20 13.58 -4.48
N PRO A 51 10.49 13.31 -5.76
CA PRO A 51 10.02 12.10 -6.46
C PRO A 51 10.75 10.81 -6.01
N GLN A 52 11.79 10.90 -5.18
CA GLN A 52 12.47 9.73 -4.63
C GLN A 52 11.95 9.34 -3.24
N ALA A 53 11.12 10.19 -2.64
CA ALA A 53 10.55 9.97 -1.32
C ALA A 53 9.17 9.31 -1.45
N VAL A 54 8.78 8.50 -0.46
CA VAL A 54 7.45 7.88 -0.48
C VAL A 54 6.36 8.94 -0.38
N ASP A 55 5.28 8.78 -1.14
CA ASP A 55 4.08 9.60 -0.94
C ASP A 55 2.98 8.83 -0.18
N PRO A 56 2.02 9.55 0.47
CA PRO A 56 0.96 8.91 1.23
C PRO A 56 0.08 7.96 0.41
N GLU A 57 -0.17 8.26 -0.86
CA GLU A 57 -0.99 7.44 -1.74
C GLU A 57 -0.29 6.12 -2.09
N GLU A 58 1.01 6.16 -2.43
CA GLU A 58 1.85 4.98 -2.64
C GLU A 58 1.96 4.14 -1.37
N ALA A 59 2.21 4.76 -0.22
CA ALA A 59 2.28 4.06 1.06
C ALA A 59 0.95 3.39 1.44
N PHE A 60 -0.19 4.00 1.12
CA PHE A 60 -1.51 3.42 1.33
C PHE A 60 -1.72 2.16 0.49
N VAL A 61 -1.36 2.20 -0.80
CA VAL A 61 -1.42 1.02 -1.69
C VAL A 61 -0.49 -0.08 -1.20
N ALA A 62 0.74 0.28 -0.83
CA ALA A 62 1.72 -0.66 -0.30
C ALA A 62 1.25 -1.34 1.00
N ALA A 63 0.62 -0.60 1.91
CA ALA A 63 0.07 -1.15 3.16
C ALA A 63 -1.06 -2.17 2.90
N ILE A 64 -1.95 -1.89 1.94
CA ILE A 64 -3.02 -2.82 1.55
C ILE A 64 -2.42 -4.10 0.94
N ALA A 65 -1.55 -3.95 -0.06
CA ALA A 65 -0.90 -5.06 -0.76
C ALA A 65 -0.11 -5.95 0.21
N SER A 66 0.71 -5.33 1.06
CA SER A 66 1.51 -6.05 2.07
C SER A 66 0.64 -6.79 3.08
N CYS A 67 -0.45 -6.17 3.57
CA CYS A 67 -1.33 -6.84 4.52
C CYS A 67 -2.09 -8.01 3.89
N HIS A 68 -2.49 -7.90 2.61
CA HIS A 68 -3.09 -9.01 1.87
C HIS A 68 -2.08 -10.14 1.70
N MET A 69 -0.86 -9.85 1.23
CA MET A 69 0.24 -10.80 1.09
C MET A 69 0.47 -11.59 2.39
N MET A 70 0.62 -10.91 3.53
CA MET A 70 0.85 -11.57 4.82
C MET A 70 -0.30 -12.50 5.20
N SER A 71 -1.54 -12.11 4.91
CA SER A 71 -2.74 -12.93 5.13
C SER A 71 -2.76 -14.14 4.19
N PHE A 72 -2.38 -13.96 2.92
CA PHE A 72 -2.29 -15.03 1.93
C PHE A 72 -1.22 -16.06 2.29
N LEU A 73 -0.03 -15.62 2.67
CA LEU A 73 1.05 -16.52 3.11
C LEU A 73 0.62 -17.34 4.35
N HIS A 74 -0.16 -16.73 5.26
CA HIS A 74 -0.74 -17.43 6.38
C HIS A 74 -1.75 -18.51 5.95
N VAL A 75 -2.69 -18.17 5.05
CA VAL A 75 -3.68 -19.12 4.50
C VAL A 75 -2.98 -20.26 3.75
N ALA A 76 -2.03 -19.94 2.88
CA ALA A 76 -1.27 -20.94 2.12
C ALA A 76 -0.56 -21.94 3.03
N ARG A 77 0.06 -21.47 4.12
CA ARG A 77 0.65 -22.34 5.14
C ARG A 77 -0.38 -23.29 5.75
N LEU A 78 -1.58 -22.81 6.11
CA LEU A 78 -2.64 -23.64 6.70
C LEU A 78 -3.16 -24.69 5.71
N GLU A 79 -3.19 -24.34 4.44
CA GLU A 79 -3.59 -25.19 3.31
C GLU A 79 -2.50 -26.18 2.85
N GLY A 80 -1.31 -26.15 3.47
CA GLY A 80 -0.17 -26.98 3.05
C GLY A 80 0.39 -26.63 1.68
N VAL A 81 0.15 -25.40 1.21
CA VAL A 81 0.67 -24.87 -0.05
C VAL A 81 1.93 -24.05 0.24
N ALA A 82 3.08 -24.52 -0.22
CA ALA A 82 4.35 -23.84 -0.04
C ALA A 82 4.55 -22.78 -1.13
N VAL A 83 4.41 -21.50 -0.76
CA VAL A 83 4.69 -20.35 -1.63
C VAL A 83 6.19 -20.05 -1.59
N THR A 84 6.85 -20.01 -2.75
CA THR A 84 8.28 -19.71 -2.87
C THR A 84 8.53 -18.26 -3.22
N THR A 85 7.68 -17.68 -4.06
CA THR A 85 7.76 -16.28 -4.49
C THR A 85 6.38 -15.66 -4.43
N TYR A 86 6.29 -14.40 -4.01
CA TYR A 86 5.09 -13.58 -4.12
C TYR A 86 5.51 -12.21 -4.63
N HIS A 87 4.89 -11.76 -5.71
CA HIS A 87 5.07 -10.43 -6.26
C HIS A 87 3.71 -9.81 -6.52
N ASP A 88 3.51 -8.56 -6.06
CA ASP A 88 2.30 -7.80 -6.30
C ASP A 88 2.65 -6.44 -6.92
N ALA A 89 2.19 -6.22 -8.16
CA ALA A 89 2.29 -4.94 -8.85
C ALA A 89 1.04 -4.09 -8.58
N ALA A 90 0.79 -3.79 -7.30
CA ALA A 90 -0.44 -3.13 -6.87
C ALA A 90 -0.58 -1.70 -7.42
N VAL A 91 -1.81 -1.29 -7.75
CA VAL A 91 -2.11 0.05 -8.29
C VAL A 91 -3.30 0.67 -7.56
N GLY A 92 -3.10 1.87 -7.01
CA GLY A 92 -4.17 2.70 -6.46
C GLY A 92 -4.70 3.71 -7.47
N ARG A 93 -6.01 3.92 -7.48
CA ARG A 93 -6.70 4.90 -8.34
C ARG A 93 -7.34 5.98 -7.50
N MET A 94 -6.92 7.21 -7.74
CA MET A 94 -7.52 8.40 -7.15
C MET A 94 -8.77 8.81 -7.91
N ALA A 95 -9.83 9.16 -7.18
CA ALA A 95 -11.04 9.70 -7.76
C ALA A 95 -11.58 10.89 -6.96
N ARG A 96 -12.52 11.60 -7.58
CA ARG A 96 -13.16 12.76 -6.99
C ARG A 96 -14.41 12.35 -6.22
N LEU A 97 -14.45 12.64 -4.93
CA LEU A 97 -15.61 12.41 -4.06
C LEU A 97 -16.55 13.63 -4.02
N GLY A 98 -16.09 14.81 -4.47
CA GLY A 98 -16.85 16.05 -4.49
C GLY A 98 -15.98 17.28 -4.78
N PRO A 99 -16.49 18.51 -4.65
CA PRO A 99 -15.68 19.72 -4.77
C PRO A 99 -14.49 19.72 -3.81
N GLY A 100 -13.27 19.73 -4.34
CA GLY A 100 -12.02 19.75 -3.56
C GLY A 100 -11.73 18.48 -2.75
N ARG A 101 -12.53 17.41 -2.88
CA ARG A 101 -12.34 16.16 -2.13
C ARG A 101 -11.96 15.03 -3.07
N HIS A 102 -10.85 14.39 -2.76
CA HIS A 102 -10.35 13.22 -3.46
C HIS A 102 -10.12 12.06 -2.47
N TRP A 103 -10.08 10.84 -3.00
CA TRP A 103 -9.82 9.64 -2.24
C TRP A 103 -9.29 8.54 -3.17
N VAL A 104 -8.62 7.54 -2.62
CA VAL A 104 -8.27 6.32 -3.36
C VAL A 104 -9.54 5.47 -3.44
N GLU A 105 -10.22 5.48 -4.58
CA GLU A 105 -11.48 4.75 -4.74
C GLU A 105 -11.27 3.25 -4.91
N ARG A 106 -10.14 2.86 -5.52
CA ARG A 106 -9.86 1.48 -5.88
C ARG A 106 -8.38 1.16 -5.76
N VAL A 107 -8.08 -0.06 -5.31
CA VAL A 107 -6.74 -0.66 -5.33
C VAL A 107 -6.82 -2.00 -6.04
N ASP A 108 -6.11 -2.13 -7.15
CA ASP A 108 -5.95 -3.38 -7.90
C ASP A 108 -4.69 -4.09 -7.38
N LEU A 109 -4.82 -5.27 -6.78
CA LEU A 109 -3.70 -6.15 -6.39
C LEU A 109 -3.41 -7.10 -7.55
N ASN A 110 -2.21 -7.01 -8.13
CA ASN A 110 -1.84 -7.71 -9.36
C ASN A 110 -0.77 -8.74 -9.04
N ILE A 111 -1.25 -9.90 -8.58
CA ILE A 111 -0.44 -10.86 -7.84
C ILE A 111 0.03 -11.97 -8.77
N ARG A 112 1.33 -12.24 -8.69
CA ARG A 112 1.97 -13.42 -9.23
C ARG A 112 2.65 -14.19 -8.10
N ALA A 113 2.22 -15.42 -7.87
CA ALA A 113 2.80 -16.31 -6.88
C ALA A 113 3.43 -17.53 -7.54
N GLU A 114 4.55 -17.98 -6.99
CA GLU A 114 5.20 -19.24 -7.37
C GLU A 114 5.14 -20.20 -6.18
N PHE A 115 5.06 -21.49 -6.48
CA PHE A 115 4.82 -22.54 -5.51
C PHE A 115 5.87 -23.63 -5.64
N GLU A 116 6.20 -24.28 -4.52
CA GLU A 116 6.98 -25.50 -4.54
C GLU A 116 6.14 -26.65 -5.10
N GLY A 117 6.66 -27.34 -6.12
CA GLY A 117 5.94 -28.42 -6.78
C GLY A 117 4.85 -27.92 -7.72
N ALA A 118 3.70 -28.61 -7.75
CA ALA A 118 2.58 -28.23 -8.61
C ALA A 118 1.81 -27.07 -7.97
N ALA A 119 1.56 -26.02 -8.76
CA ALA A 119 0.70 -24.92 -8.34
C ALA A 119 -0.72 -25.43 -8.02
N PRO A 120 -1.41 -24.86 -7.01
CA PRO A 120 -2.83 -25.11 -6.81
C PRO A 120 -3.61 -24.77 -8.08
N ASP A 121 -4.72 -25.47 -8.32
CA ASP A 121 -5.61 -25.10 -9.42
C ASP A 121 -6.19 -23.68 -9.23
N PRO A 122 -6.67 -23.03 -10.31
CA PRO A 122 -7.16 -21.65 -10.23
C PRO A 122 -8.24 -21.43 -9.19
N ALA A 123 -9.19 -22.36 -9.04
CA ALA A 123 -10.29 -22.24 -8.08
C ALA A 123 -9.78 -22.27 -6.63
N ARG A 124 -8.77 -23.12 -6.35
CA ARG A 124 -8.12 -23.17 -5.05
C ARG A 124 -7.33 -21.89 -4.76
N GLN A 125 -6.62 -21.35 -5.75
CA GLN A 125 -5.93 -20.06 -5.58
C GLN A 125 -6.91 -18.93 -5.29
N GLU A 126 -8.00 -18.82 -6.06
CA GLU A 126 -9.06 -17.83 -5.83
C GLU A 126 -9.64 -17.93 -4.41
N ALA A 127 -9.96 -19.15 -3.96
CA ALA A 127 -10.46 -19.37 -2.61
C ALA A 127 -9.46 -18.94 -1.52
N MET A 128 -8.17 -19.24 -1.71
CA MET A 128 -7.11 -18.81 -0.79
C MET A 128 -6.97 -17.29 -0.74
N HIS A 129 -7.03 -16.62 -1.89
CA HIS A 129 -6.95 -15.15 -1.96
C HIS A 129 -8.20 -14.47 -1.38
N ALA A 130 -9.39 -15.05 -1.55
CA ALA A 130 -10.62 -14.58 -0.93
C ALA A 130 -10.57 -14.70 0.60
N ALA A 131 -10.10 -15.84 1.11
CA ALA A 131 -9.89 -16.04 2.54
C ALA A 131 -8.86 -15.05 3.11
N ALA A 132 -7.75 -14.83 2.40
CA ALA A 132 -6.74 -13.84 2.75
C ALA A 132 -7.31 -12.41 2.79
N HIS A 133 -8.14 -12.05 1.82
CA HIS A 133 -8.78 -10.74 1.78
C HIS A 133 -9.68 -10.49 2.99
N ALA A 134 -10.47 -11.49 3.40
CA ALA A 134 -11.31 -11.40 4.59
C ALA A 134 -10.50 -11.25 5.90
N LEU A 135 -9.31 -11.85 5.98
CA LEU A 135 -8.42 -11.75 7.14
C LEU A 135 -7.62 -10.44 7.18
N CYS A 136 -7.47 -9.74 6.05
CA CYS A 136 -6.62 -8.57 5.91
C CYS A 136 -7.15 -7.39 6.76
N PHE A 137 -6.39 -7.01 7.79
CA PHE A 137 -6.79 -5.91 8.69
C PHE A 137 -6.95 -4.58 7.95
N ILE A 138 -6.06 -4.29 6.99
CA ILE A 138 -6.10 -3.02 6.26
C ILE A 138 -7.28 -2.99 5.28
N ALA A 139 -7.57 -4.09 4.58
CA ALA A 139 -8.76 -4.19 3.72
C ALA A 139 -10.04 -3.95 4.52
N ASN A 140 -10.13 -4.50 5.73
CA ASN A 140 -11.25 -4.30 6.65
C ASN A 140 -11.32 -2.88 7.26
N SER A 141 -10.32 -2.03 7.01
CA SER A 141 -10.21 -0.70 7.62
C SER A 141 -10.46 0.45 6.64
N VAL A 142 -10.66 0.15 5.35
CA VAL A 142 -10.75 1.17 4.29
C VAL A 142 -12.09 1.11 3.55
N LYS A 143 -12.41 2.20 2.86
CA LYS A 143 -13.61 2.29 1.99
C LYS A 143 -13.31 1.93 0.53
N SER A 144 -12.03 1.89 0.16
CA SER A 144 -11.59 1.64 -1.20
C SER A 144 -12.07 0.26 -1.67
N GLU A 145 -12.53 0.15 -2.91
CA GLU A 145 -12.70 -1.15 -3.56
C GLU A 145 -11.32 -1.80 -3.69
N ILE A 146 -11.16 -3.03 -3.23
CA ILE A 146 -9.91 -3.77 -3.39
C ILE A 146 -10.21 -4.98 -4.28
N VAL A 147 -9.55 -5.04 -5.43
CA VAL A 147 -9.75 -6.11 -6.41
C VAL A 147 -8.48 -6.94 -6.50
N VAL A 148 -8.62 -8.26 -6.36
CA VAL A 148 -7.51 -9.21 -6.44
C VAL A 148 -7.48 -9.81 -7.85
N ASN A 149 -6.40 -9.55 -8.58
CA ASN A 149 -6.15 -10.07 -9.92
C ASN A 149 -4.99 -11.07 -9.86
N LEU A 150 -5.26 -12.32 -10.22
CA LEU A 150 -4.23 -13.37 -10.32
C LEU A 150 -3.66 -13.38 -11.74
N ILE A 151 -2.33 -13.27 -11.85
CA ILE A 151 -1.60 -13.14 -13.13
C ILE A 151 -0.59 -14.27 -13.30
#